data_AF-A0A8J6JMQ5-F1
#
_entry.id   AF-A0A8J6JMQ5-F1
#
_cell.length_a   1.000
_cell.length_b   1.000
_cell.length_c   1.000
_cell.angle_alpha   90.00
_cell.angle_beta   90.00
_cell.angle_gamma   90.00
#
_symmetry.space_group_name_H-M   'P 1'
#
loop_
_entity.id
_entity.type
_entity.pdbx_description
1 polymer ?
#
loop_
_entity_poly.entity_id
_entity_poly.type
_entity_poly.pdbx_seq_one_letter_code
_entity_poly.pdbx_strand_id
1 'polypeptide(L)'
;MTLQHPEHGQATLRRQWLRDATLGPRLAEGVDCEAYRRFINAHVYFWPTAGRAAALDRFEAGREQVVLSLPVAAVLSLGVPLLGSPINAGGVFARQPPALARRRHPGLYQPLAGMREPVAEIAIPGGLPPGLPWQITPPR
;
A
#
# COMPACT_ATOMS: atom_id res chain seq x y z
N MET A 1 11.39 5.04 1.76
CA MET A 1 11.79 4.01 0.78
C MET A 1 12.04 4.70 -0.55
N THR A 2 12.91 4.16 -1.39
CA THR A 2 13.32 4.83 -2.63
C THR A 2 13.19 3.86 -3.82
N LEU A 3 12.63 4.33 -4.92
CA LEU A 3 12.54 3.64 -6.21
C LEU A 3 13.61 4.16 -7.14
N GLN A 4 14.17 3.30 -7.97
CA GLN A 4 15.14 3.65 -8.99
C GLN A 4 14.61 3.31 -10.38
N HIS A 5 14.69 4.26 -11.31
CA HIS A 5 14.45 4.07 -12.74
C HIS A 5 15.75 4.21 -13.53
N PRO A 6 15.98 3.40 -14.57
CA PRO A 6 17.11 3.58 -15.47
C PRO A 6 17.08 4.94 -16.20
N GLU A 7 15.91 5.43 -16.62
CA GLU A 7 15.80 6.66 -17.43
C GLU A 7 15.33 7.90 -16.65
N HIS A 8 14.66 7.70 -15.50
CA HIS A 8 13.96 8.75 -14.76
C HIS A 8 14.56 8.99 -13.36
N GLY A 9 15.67 8.31 -13.05
CA GLY A 9 16.39 8.51 -11.80
C GLY A 9 15.68 7.95 -10.57
N GLN A 10 15.82 8.64 -9.45
CA GLN A 10 15.42 8.16 -8.14
C GLN A 10 14.13 8.84 -7.65
N ALA A 11 13.16 8.06 -7.15
CA ALA A 11 11.94 8.59 -6.53
C ALA A 11 11.84 8.16 -5.06
N THR A 12 11.66 9.10 -4.14
CA THR A 12 11.39 8.77 -2.73
C THR A 12 9.91 8.53 -2.51
N LEU A 13 9.56 7.32 -2.09
CA LEU A 13 8.19 6.99 -1.71
C LEU A 13 7.84 7.66 -0.38
N ARG A 14 6.71 8.36 -0.40
CA ARG A 14 6.15 9.12 0.72
C ARG A 14 6.07 8.25 1.98
N ARG A 15 6.56 8.80 3.10
CA ARG A 15 6.32 8.25 4.43
C ARG A 15 4.83 8.36 4.73
N GLN A 16 4.16 7.23 4.95
CA GLN A 16 2.80 7.21 5.46
C GLN A 16 2.81 7.70 6.92
N TRP A 17 2.34 8.94 7.12
CA TRP A 17 2.19 9.54 8.43
C TRP A 17 0.71 9.62 8.82
N LEU A 18 0.32 8.79 9.77
CA LEU A 18 -1.02 8.77 10.38
C LEU A 18 -0.87 9.25 11.81
N ARG A 19 -1.69 10.23 12.21
CA ARG A 19 -1.69 10.73 13.60
C ARG A 19 -2.25 9.67 14.54
N ASP A 20 -1.72 9.59 15.75
CA ASP A 20 -2.11 8.57 16.74
C ASP A 20 -3.59 8.65 17.10
N ALA A 21 -4.15 9.86 17.20
CA ALA A 21 -5.60 10.07 17.42
C ALA A 21 -6.48 9.44 16.32
N THR A 22 -5.96 9.30 15.10
CA THR A 22 -6.67 8.66 13.99
C THR A 22 -6.37 7.17 13.90
N LEU A 23 -5.13 6.77 14.19
CA LEU A 23 -4.65 5.41 14.05
C LEU A 23 -5.05 4.52 15.23
N GLY A 24 -4.83 4.97 16.46
CA GLY A 24 -5.00 4.20 17.69
C GLY A 24 -6.37 3.54 17.81
N PRO A 25 -7.50 4.26 17.60
CA PRO A 25 -8.83 3.68 17.66
C PRO A 25 -9.11 2.59 16.60
N ARG A 26 -8.21 2.35 15.66
CA ARG A 26 -8.35 1.39 14.56
C ARG A 26 -7.36 0.23 14.64
N LEU A 27 -6.44 0.25 15.61
CA LEU A 27 -5.50 -0.85 15.83
C LEU A 27 -6.16 -2.00 16.60
N ALA A 28 -5.68 -3.21 16.38
CA ALA A 28 -5.99 -4.36 17.23
C ALA A 28 -5.36 -4.19 18.61
N GLU A 29 -5.89 -4.90 19.61
CA GLU A 29 -5.31 -4.94 20.94
C GLU A 29 -3.84 -5.42 20.87
N GLY A 30 -2.98 -4.81 21.68
CA GLY A 30 -1.54 -5.12 21.72
C GLY A 30 -0.71 -4.52 20.57
N VAL A 31 -1.32 -3.80 19.62
CA VAL A 31 -0.60 -3.09 18.56
C VAL A 31 -0.50 -1.61 18.89
N ASP A 32 0.72 -1.10 19.07
CA ASP A 32 0.94 0.32 19.26
C ASP A 32 1.06 1.08 17.92
N CYS A 33 0.79 2.40 17.96
CA CYS A 33 0.81 3.27 16.79
C CYS A 33 2.18 3.39 16.12
N GLU A 34 3.27 3.31 16.88
CA GLU A 34 4.63 3.42 16.35
C GLU A 34 5.03 2.13 15.63
N ALA A 35 4.81 0.97 16.24
CA ALA A 35 5.04 -0.35 15.66
C ALA A 35 4.23 -0.52 14.37
N TYR A 36 2.95 -0.15 14.37
CA TYR A 36 2.16 -0.22 13.14
C TYR A 36 2.67 0.76 12.07
N ARG A 37 3.07 1.99 12.44
CA ARG A 37 3.68 2.93 11.50
C ARG A 37 4.99 2.40 10.92
N ARG A 38 5.85 1.78 11.74
CA ARG A 38 7.10 1.14 11.28
C ARG A 38 6.79 0.03 10.30
N PHE A 39 5.83 -0.83 10.63
CA PHE A 39 5.35 -1.88 9.74
C PHE A 39 4.89 -1.30 8.39
N ILE A 40 3.96 -0.35 8.36
CA ILE A 40 3.43 0.13 7.08
C ILE A 40 4.49 0.90 6.25
N ASN A 41 5.39 1.63 6.90
CA ASN A 41 6.44 2.37 6.19
C ASN A 41 7.56 1.45 5.67
N ALA A 42 7.59 0.18 6.06
CA ALA A 42 8.50 -0.82 5.54
C ALA A 42 7.96 -1.55 4.30
N HIS A 43 6.81 -1.12 3.72
CA HIS A 43 6.20 -1.78 2.57
C HIS A 43 5.90 -0.81 1.43
N VAL A 44 5.90 -1.32 0.19
CA VAL A 44 5.31 -0.67 -0.97
C VAL A 44 3.88 -1.17 -1.10
N TYR A 45 2.92 -0.27 -1.30
CA TYR A 45 1.51 -0.65 -1.45
C TYR A 45 1.02 -0.42 -2.87
N PHE A 46 0.20 -1.36 -3.34
CA PHE A 46 -0.43 -1.35 -4.66
C PHE A 46 -1.93 -1.54 -4.52
N TRP A 47 -2.65 -0.92 -5.46
CA TRP A 47 -4.07 -1.15 -5.62
C TRP A 47 -4.29 -2.39 -6.50
N PRO A 48 -5.14 -3.34 -6.09
CA PRO A 48 -5.36 -4.56 -6.84
C PRO A 48 -6.07 -4.33 -8.18
N THR A 49 -6.72 -3.16 -8.37
CA THR A 49 -7.42 -2.82 -9.61
C THR A 49 -7.22 -1.36 -10.01
N ALA A 50 -7.25 -1.09 -11.31
CA ALA A 50 -7.22 0.27 -11.86
C ALA A 50 -8.39 1.14 -11.37
N GLY A 51 -9.57 0.55 -11.15
CA GLY A 51 -10.73 1.25 -10.60
C GLY A 51 -10.51 1.79 -9.17
N ARG A 52 -9.72 1.08 -8.35
CA ARG A 52 -9.32 1.54 -7.02
C ARG A 52 -8.31 2.69 -7.10
N ALA A 53 -7.35 2.62 -8.02
CA ALA A 53 -6.41 3.72 -8.26
C ALA A 53 -7.17 5.01 -8.67
N ALA A 54 -8.11 4.91 -9.62
CA ALA A 54 -8.93 6.05 -10.06
C ALA A 54 -9.83 6.62 -8.94
N ALA A 55 -10.30 5.78 -8.01
CA ALA A 55 -11.07 6.26 -6.86
C ALA A 55 -10.22 7.10 -5.89
N LEU A 56 -8.95 6.72 -5.69
CA LEU A 56 -8.01 7.49 -4.87
C LEU A 56 -7.61 8.81 -5.55
N ASP A 57 -7.36 8.78 -6.86
CA ASP A 57 -7.01 9.97 -7.64
C ASP A 57 -8.06 11.08 -7.46
N ARG A 58 -9.35 10.71 -7.53
CA ARG A 58 -10.46 11.62 -7.22
C ARG A 58 -10.48 12.10 -5.76
N PHE A 59 -10.09 11.26 -4.80
CA PHE A 59 -10.06 11.61 -3.39
C PHE A 59 -8.92 12.58 -3.05
N GLU A 60 -7.80 12.46 -3.75
CA GLU A 60 -6.62 13.33 -3.59
C GLU A 60 -6.53 14.39 -4.71
N ALA A 61 -7.65 14.72 -5.36
CA ALA A 61 -7.71 15.69 -6.43
C ALA A 61 -7.04 17.02 -6.03
N GLY A 62 -6.19 17.54 -6.93
CA GLY A 62 -5.40 18.76 -6.69
C GLY A 62 -4.03 18.50 -6.06
N ARG A 63 -3.64 17.24 -5.83
CA ARG A 63 -2.26 16.88 -5.52
C ARG A 63 -1.51 16.44 -6.76
N GLU A 64 -0.31 16.95 -6.93
CA GLU A 64 0.62 16.43 -7.94
C GLU A 64 1.05 15.01 -7.55
N GLN A 65 0.69 14.04 -8.39
CA GLN A 65 1.02 12.63 -8.17
C GLN A 65 1.30 11.93 -9.50
N VAL A 66 2.24 10.98 -9.45
CA VAL A 66 2.57 10.10 -10.57
C VAL A 66 2.08 8.69 -10.23
N VAL A 67 1.26 8.11 -11.10
CA VAL A 67 0.79 6.74 -10.93
C VAL A 67 1.75 5.79 -11.65
N LEU A 68 2.35 4.88 -10.89
CA LEU A 68 3.19 3.81 -11.44
C LEU A 68 2.37 2.52 -11.55
N SER A 69 2.33 1.96 -12.75
CA SER A 69 1.72 0.67 -13.03
C SER A 69 2.80 -0.39 -13.22
N LEU A 70 2.67 -1.55 -12.56
CA LEU A 70 3.67 -2.62 -12.59
C LEU A 70 3.02 -3.95 -12.96
N PRO A 71 3.62 -4.74 -13.86
CA PRO A 71 3.13 -6.09 -14.16
C PRO A 71 3.37 -7.02 -12.96
N VAL A 72 2.30 -7.56 -12.38
CA VAL A 72 2.39 -8.51 -11.25
C VAL A 72 3.27 -9.72 -11.60
N ALA A 73 3.19 -10.22 -12.84
CA ALA A 73 4.03 -11.32 -13.30
C ALA A 73 5.53 -11.00 -13.25
N ALA A 74 5.93 -9.76 -13.54
CA ALA A 74 7.34 -9.32 -13.47
C ALA A 74 7.82 -9.20 -12.01
N VAL A 75 6.94 -8.81 -11.10
CA VAL A 75 7.25 -8.81 -9.65
C VAL A 75 7.50 -10.23 -9.16
N LEU A 76 6.59 -11.16 -9.51
CA LEU A 76 6.69 -12.55 -9.11
C LEU A 76 7.90 -13.27 -9.71
N SER A 77 8.26 -12.97 -10.97
CA SER A 77 9.43 -13.59 -11.63
C SER A 77 10.75 -13.23 -10.98
N LEU A 78 10.79 -12.13 -10.21
CA LEU A 78 11.97 -11.69 -9.44
C LEU A 78 12.02 -12.31 -8.03
N GLY A 79 11.09 -13.24 -7.72
CA GLY A 79 11.04 -13.90 -6.41
C GLY A 79 10.57 -12.99 -5.27
N VAL A 80 9.98 -11.84 -5.59
CA VAL A 80 9.50 -10.89 -4.59
C VAL A 80 8.19 -11.39 -3.99
N PRO A 81 8.08 -11.53 -2.66
CA PRO A 81 6.83 -11.94 -2.03
C PRO A 81 5.78 -10.85 -2.16
N LEU A 82 4.58 -11.24 -2.60
CA LEU A 82 3.39 -10.39 -2.56
C LEU A 82 2.56 -10.75 -1.34
N LEU A 83 2.26 -9.77 -0.52
CA LEU A 83 1.29 -9.88 0.56
C LEU A 83 -0.03 -9.24 0.13
N GLY A 84 -1.15 -9.85 0.47
CA GLY A 84 -2.47 -9.24 0.35
C GLY A 84 -3.01 -8.88 1.72
N SER A 85 -3.85 -7.84 1.77
CA SER A 85 -4.63 -7.45 2.94
C SER A 85 -6.09 -7.22 2.54
N PRO A 86 -7.05 -7.66 3.37
CA PRO A 86 -8.48 -7.41 3.15
C PRO A 86 -8.88 -5.95 3.47
N ILE A 87 -7.96 -5.15 4.03
CA ILE A 87 -8.16 -3.73 4.31
C ILE A 87 -6.97 -2.90 3.84
N ASN A 88 -7.21 -1.66 3.41
CA ASN A 88 -6.15 -0.74 3.00
C ASN A 88 -5.33 -0.23 4.20
N ALA A 89 -4.00 -0.28 4.16
CA ALA A 89 -3.07 0.17 5.22
C ALA A 89 -3.19 1.65 5.57
N GLY A 90 -3.45 2.47 4.56
CA GLY A 90 -3.16 3.89 4.54
C GLY A 90 -4.32 4.84 4.87
N GLY A 91 -4.10 6.10 4.48
CA GLY A 91 -4.81 7.31 4.93
C GLY A 91 -6.25 7.47 4.44
N VAL A 92 -6.73 6.60 3.55
CA VAL A 92 -8.17 6.46 3.30
C VAL A 92 -8.74 5.55 4.37
N PHE A 93 -8.79 6.05 5.60
CA PHE A 93 -9.54 5.38 6.64
C PHE A 93 -10.98 5.25 6.15
N ALA A 94 -11.48 4.01 6.13
CA ALA A 94 -12.86 3.77 5.78
C ALA A 94 -13.74 4.71 6.64
N ARG A 95 -14.66 5.43 5.97
CA ARG A 95 -15.59 6.40 6.59
C ARG A 95 -16.44 5.78 7.71
N GLN A 96 -16.46 4.45 7.78
CA GLN A 96 -17.06 3.70 8.86
C GLN A 96 -16.45 4.07 10.22
N PRO A 97 -17.29 4.18 11.27
CA PRO A 97 -16.84 4.39 12.65
C PRO A 97 -15.78 3.36 13.05
N PRO A 98 -14.77 3.72 13.86
CA PRO A 98 -13.73 2.79 14.29
C PRO A 98 -14.27 1.51 14.96
N ALA A 99 -15.38 1.61 15.69
CA ALA A 99 -16.04 0.46 16.32
C ALA A 99 -16.58 -0.59 15.34
N LEU A 100 -16.88 -0.18 14.10
CA LEU A 100 -17.41 -1.06 13.05
C LEU A 100 -16.31 -1.44 12.03
N ALA A 101 -15.12 -0.87 12.14
CA ALA A 101 -14.01 -1.17 11.25
C ALA A 101 -13.27 -2.43 11.71
N ARG A 102 -12.87 -3.28 10.75
CA ARG A 102 -11.89 -4.34 11.03
C ARG A 102 -10.62 -3.72 11.61
N ARG A 103 -10.16 -4.27 12.72
CA ARG A 103 -8.97 -3.80 13.44
C ARG A 103 -7.71 -4.07 12.64
N ARG A 104 -6.80 -3.11 12.63
CA ARG A 104 -5.53 -3.16 11.89
C ARG A 104 -4.47 -3.89 12.70
N HIS A 105 -3.78 -4.83 12.06
CA HIS A 105 -2.70 -5.62 12.65
C HIS A 105 -1.80 -6.17 11.52
N PRO A 106 -0.47 -6.27 11.69
CA PRO A 106 0.45 -6.82 10.69
C PRO A 106 0.10 -8.22 10.16
N GLY A 107 -0.49 -9.07 11.00
CA GLY A 107 -0.98 -10.41 10.62
C GLY A 107 -2.20 -10.43 9.69
N LEU A 108 -2.77 -9.28 9.32
CA LEU A 108 -3.72 -9.21 8.21
C LEU A 108 -3.05 -9.34 6.84
N TYR A 109 -1.73 -9.17 6.78
CA TYR A 109 -0.95 -9.28 5.55
C TYR A 109 -0.50 -10.72 5.40
N GLN A 110 -1.10 -11.40 4.44
CA GLN A 110 -0.88 -12.83 4.18
C GLN A 110 -0.34 -13.02 2.76
N PRO A 111 0.36 -14.12 2.45
CA PRO A 111 0.78 -14.41 1.08
C PRO A 111 -0.39 -14.30 0.10
N LEU A 112 -0.23 -13.50 -0.96
CA LEU A 112 -1.30 -13.20 -1.92
C LEU A 112 -1.90 -14.47 -2.53
N ALA A 113 -1.07 -15.47 -2.82
CA ALA A 113 -1.49 -16.76 -3.38
C ALA A 113 -2.40 -17.58 -2.44
N GLY A 114 -2.34 -17.34 -1.13
CA GLY A 114 -3.13 -18.04 -0.12
C GLY A 114 -4.39 -17.29 0.33
N MET A 115 -4.64 -16.09 -0.22
CA MET A 115 -5.76 -15.27 0.21
C MET A 115 -7.11 -15.85 -0.26
N ARG A 116 -8.00 -16.06 0.70
CA ARG A 116 -9.40 -16.50 0.46
C ARG A 116 -10.39 -15.35 0.49
N GLU A 117 -10.06 -14.27 1.20
CA GLU A 117 -10.87 -13.07 1.27
C GLU A 117 -10.54 -12.12 0.10
N PRO A 118 -11.49 -11.27 -0.34
CA PRO A 118 -11.21 -10.24 -1.33
C PRO A 118 -10.06 -9.31 -0.89
N VAL A 119 -9.08 -9.15 -1.77
CA VAL A 119 -7.91 -8.31 -1.52
C VAL A 119 -8.28 -6.84 -1.74
N ALA A 120 -8.08 -6.02 -0.73
CA ALA A 120 -8.27 -4.57 -0.83
C ALA A 120 -6.97 -3.83 -1.16
N GLU A 121 -5.83 -4.42 -0.79
CA GLU A 121 -4.50 -3.84 -0.96
C GLU A 121 -3.46 -4.96 -1.11
N ILE A 122 -2.49 -4.74 -1.99
CA ILE A 122 -1.32 -5.61 -2.16
C ILE A 122 -0.11 -4.86 -1.59
N ALA A 123 0.78 -5.56 -0.90
CA ALA A 123 1.99 -5.02 -0.34
C ALA A 123 3.22 -5.82 -0.78
N ILE A 124 4.32 -5.12 -1.07
CA ILE A 124 5.66 -5.68 -1.20
C ILE A 124 6.45 -5.31 0.05
N PRO A 125 6.92 -6.28 0.85
CA PRO A 125 7.81 -6.02 1.98
C PRO A 125 9.14 -5.42 1.55
N GLY A 126 9.64 -4.48 2.33
CA GLY A 126 10.89 -3.77 2.08
C GLY A 126 10.72 -2.74 0.98
N GLY A 127 10.79 -3.18 -0.28
CA GLY A 127 10.80 -2.31 -1.44
C GLY A 127 10.73 -3.01 -2.79
N LEU A 128 10.67 -2.20 -3.85
CA LEU A 128 10.75 -2.73 -5.22
C LEU A 128 12.20 -3.08 -5.56
N PRO A 129 12.48 -4.30 -6.07
CA PRO A 129 13.82 -4.66 -6.51
C PRO A 129 14.24 -3.83 -7.73
N PRO A 130 15.55 -3.67 -7.96
CA PRO A 130 16.05 -3.05 -9.19
C PRO A 130 15.65 -3.88 -10.42
N GLY A 131 15.47 -3.20 -11.56
CA GLY A 131 15.17 -3.85 -12.84
C GLY A 131 13.70 -4.22 -13.06
N LEU A 132 12.81 -3.88 -12.12
CA LEU A 132 11.39 -4.13 -12.29
C LEU A 132 10.77 -3.13 -13.29
N PRO A 133 10.15 -3.59 -14.39
CA PRO A 133 9.55 -2.69 -15.37
C PRO A 133 8.31 -2.03 -14.76
N TRP A 134 8.23 -0.71 -14.89
CA TRP A 134 7.06 0.06 -14.52
C TRP A 134 6.76 1.11 -15.59
N GLN A 135 5.50 1.53 -15.65
CA GLN A 135 5.04 2.55 -16.59
C GLN A 135 4.39 3.69 -15.83
N ILE A 136 4.72 4.92 -16.24
CA ILE A 136 3.97 6.10 -15.81
C ILE A 136 2.63 6.06 -16.51
N THR A 137 1.56 5.97 -15.72
CA THR A 137 0.21 6.19 -16.22
C THR A 137 -0.10 7.68 -16.03
N PRO A 138 -0.33 8.46 -17.11
CA PRO A 138 -0.73 9.84 -16.97
C PRO A 138 -2.00 9.95 -16.11
N PRO A 139 -2.12 10.97 -15.25
CA PRO A 139 -3.39 11.28 -14.60
C PRO A 139 -4.45 11.50 -15.69
N ARG A 140 -5.66 10.97 -15.47
CA ARG A 140 -6.78 11.07 -16.42
C ARG A 140 -7.57 12.35 -16.22
#